data_AF-A0A0C5BEX9-F1
#
_entry.id   AF-A0A0C5BEX9-F1
#
_cell.length_a   1.000
_cell.length_b   1.000
_cell.length_c   1.000
_cell.angle_alpha   90.00
_cell.angle_beta   90.00
_cell.angle_gamma   90.00
#
_symmetry.space_group_name_H-M   'P 1'
#
loop_
_entity.id
_entity.type
_entity.pdbx_description
1 polymer ?
#
loop_
_entity_poly.entity_id
_entity_poly.type
_entity_poly.pdbx_seq_one_letter_code
_entity_poly.pdbx_strand_id
1 'polypeptide(L)'
;MKGILTGGKVPYSVLCLLSFAVYSIGYRAGHETAKPAPRIAIAEKGAVVLEAALSHPTATPAQLKALITDPISTVLRRYDAQGFVVVDTSRNDQGDMTVTALPAETLDITNELRAAVHLPQQKPISVDGASSARAGSGKPAGGQQ
;
A
#
# COMPACT_ATOMS: atom_id res chain seq x y z
N MET A 1 -47.37 -16.59 -38.39
CA MET A 1 -46.18 -16.03 -37.72
C MET A 1 -46.57 -15.58 -36.31
N LYS A 2 -45.76 -15.96 -35.31
CA LYS A 2 -45.71 -15.44 -33.92
C LYS A 2 -46.97 -15.58 -33.05
N GLY A 3 -47.15 -16.78 -32.49
CA GLY A 3 -47.92 -16.99 -31.27
C GLY A 3 -46.97 -17.00 -30.07
N ILE A 4 -46.90 -15.90 -29.35
CA ILE A 4 -46.24 -15.81 -28.04
C ILE A 4 -47.12 -16.57 -27.05
N LEU A 5 -46.81 -17.84 -26.80
CA LEU A 5 -47.44 -18.63 -25.74
C LEU A 5 -46.97 -18.09 -24.38
N THR A 6 -47.75 -17.20 -23.78
CA THR A 6 -47.71 -16.94 -22.35
C THR A 6 -48.97 -17.55 -21.75
N GLY A 7 -48.82 -18.70 -21.09
CA GLY A 7 -49.93 -19.46 -20.55
C GLY A 7 -49.46 -20.55 -19.59
N GLY A 8 -49.24 -20.19 -18.33
CA GLY A 8 -49.55 -21.08 -17.20
C GLY A 8 -48.62 -22.27 -16.90
N LYS A 9 -47.32 -22.22 -17.21
CA LYS A 9 -46.26 -22.95 -16.48
C LYS A 9 -44.93 -22.62 -17.12
N VAL A 10 -44.15 -21.77 -16.47
CA VAL A 10 -42.75 -21.59 -16.88
C VAL A 10 -42.07 -22.94 -16.65
N PRO A 11 -41.53 -23.59 -17.70
CA PRO A 11 -40.86 -24.88 -17.51
C PRO A 11 -39.70 -24.67 -16.55
N TYR A 12 -39.56 -25.58 -15.58
CA TYR A 12 -38.52 -25.51 -14.54
C TYR A 12 -37.12 -25.29 -15.13
N SER A 13 -36.86 -25.79 -16.33
CA SER A 13 -35.60 -25.57 -17.06
C SER A 13 -35.33 -24.09 -17.36
N VAL A 14 -36.34 -23.31 -17.75
CA VAL A 14 -36.21 -21.86 -18.02
C VAL A 14 -35.97 -21.10 -16.72
N LEU A 15 -36.59 -21.53 -15.63
CA LEU A 15 -36.38 -20.96 -14.30
C LEU A 15 -34.96 -21.25 -13.78
N CYS A 16 -34.48 -22.49 -13.94
CA CYS A 16 -33.10 -22.86 -13.60
C CYS A 16 -32.06 -22.12 -14.45
N LEU A 17 -32.29 -21.97 -15.76
CA LEU A 17 -31.38 -21.23 -16.63
C LEU A 17 -31.36 -19.74 -16.30
N LEU A 18 -32.51 -19.13 -15.96
CA LEU A 18 -32.56 -17.74 -15.49
C LEU A 18 -31.86 -17.56 -14.15
N SER A 19 -32.08 -18.46 -13.19
CA SER A 19 -31.37 -18.42 -11.90
C SER A 19 -29.86 -18.60 -12.06
N PHE A 20 -29.42 -19.49 -12.95
CA PHE A 20 -27.99 -19.68 -13.23
C PHE A 20 -27.38 -18.48 -13.96
N ALA A 21 -28.12 -17.86 -14.88
CA ALA A 21 -27.69 -16.65 -15.57
C ALA A 21 -27.56 -15.46 -14.60
N VAL A 22 -28.54 -15.24 -13.72
CA VAL A 22 -28.48 -14.18 -12.71
C VAL A 22 -27.38 -14.46 -11.67
N TYR A 23 -27.20 -15.72 -11.24
CA TYR A 23 -26.12 -16.10 -10.34
C TYR A 23 -24.76 -15.88 -10.98
N SER A 24 -24.54 -16.31 -12.22
CA SER A 24 -23.25 -16.14 -12.90
C SER A 24 -22.93 -14.68 -13.23
N ILE A 25 -23.92 -13.89 -13.68
CA ILE A 25 -23.74 -12.45 -13.92
C ILE A 25 -23.50 -11.71 -12.59
N GLY A 26 -24.28 -11.99 -11.56
CA GLY A 26 -24.14 -11.40 -10.23
C GLY A 26 -22.86 -11.82 -9.51
N TYR A 27 -22.43 -13.07 -9.68
CA TYR A 27 -21.17 -13.59 -9.15
C TYR A 27 -19.98 -12.95 -9.86
N ARG A 28 -19.99 -12.86 -11.20
CA ARG A 28 -18.92 -12.17 -11.92
C ARG A 28 -18.90 -10.67 -11.64
N ALA A 29 -20.05 -10.00 -11.59
CA ALA A 29 -20.12 -8.59 -11.22
C ALA A 29 -19.70 -8.36 -9.76
N GLY A 30 -20.06 -9.25 -8.84
CA GLY A 30 -19.64 -9.18 -7.43
C GLY A 30 -18.13 -9.41 -7.25
N HIS A 31 -17.53 -10.32 -8.02
CA HIS A 31 -16.10 -10.56 -7.98
C HIS A 31 -15.28 -9.48 -8.72
N GLU A 32 -15.80 -8.89 -9.80
CA GLU A 32 -15.13 -7.80 -10.51
C GLU A 32 -15.29 -6.43 -9.82
N THR A 33 -16.27 -6.29 -8.91
CA THR A 33 -16.44 -5.08 -8.08
C THR A 33 -15.62 -5.12 -6.78
N ALA A 34 -15.10 -6.28 -6.39
CA ALA A 34 -14.05 -6.37 -5.39
C ALA A 34 -12.76 -5.80 -6.00
N LYS A 35 -12.60 -4.47 -5.92
CA LYS A 35 -11.38 -3.78 -6.34
C LYS A 35 -10.18 -4.55 -5.75
N PRO A 36 -9.22 -5.00 -6.59
CA PRO A 36 -8.02 -5.62 -6.07
C PRO A 36 -7.38 -4.65 -5.08
N ALA A 37 -6.99 -5.15 -3.91
CA ALA A 37 -6.40 -4.31 -2.89
C ALA A 37 -5.19 -3.57 -3.48
N PRO A 38 -5.08 -2.24 -3.27
CA PRO A 38 -3.95 -1.49 -3.81
C PRO A 38 -2.66 -2.05 -3.21
N ARG A 39 -1.71 -2.41 -4.07
CA ARG A 39 -0.40 -2.88 -3.62
C ARG A 39 0.37 -1.68 -3.11
N ILE A 40 0.62 -1.60 -1.81
CA ILE A 40 1.33 -0.47 -1.20
C ILE A 40 2.72 -0.92 -0.77
N ALA A 41 3.70 -0.09 -1.08
CA ALA A 41 5.04 -0.19 -0.52
C ALA A 41 5.36 1.08 0.26
N ILE A 42 6.09 0.99 1.37
CA ILE A 42 6.55 2.12 2.16
C ILE A 42 8.07 2.20 2.12
N ALA A 43 8.61 3.41 2.18
CA ALA A 43 10.05 3.62 2.21
C ALA A 43 10.44 4.90 2.94
N GLU A 44 11.47 4.85 3.79
CA GLU A 44 12.10 6.04 4.38
C GLU A 44 13.15 6.66 3.42
N LYS A 45 12.71 7.12 2.25
CA LYS A 45 13.61 7.60 1.18
C LYS A 45 14.53 8.72 1.65
N GLY A 46 14.02 9.72 2.37
CA GLY A 46 14.76 10.88 2.85
C GLY A 46 15.87 10.51 3.83
N ALA A 47 15.62 9.58 4.75
CA ALA A 47 16.64 9.09 5.67
C ALA A 47 17.76 8.36 4.92
N VAL A 48 17.39 7.48 3.98
CA VAL A 48 18.36 6.73 3.17
C VAL A 48 19.20 7.64 2.28
N VAL A 49 18.58 8.63 1.63
CA VAL A 49 19.30 9.62 0.79
C VAL A 49 20.26 10.45 1.63
N LEU A 50 19.83 10.91 2.80
CA LEU A 50 20.67 11.70 3.71
C LEU A 50 21.87 10.89 4.20
N GLU A 51 21.65 9.67 4.69
CA GLU A 51 22.72 8.79 5.17
C GLU A 51 23.71 8.43 4.05
N ALA A 52 23.21 8.18 2.83
CA ALA A 52 24.05 7.90 1.67
C ALA A 52 24.88 9.12 1.26
N ALA A 53 24.30 10.32 1.32
CA ALA A 53 25.01 11.57 1.02
C ALA A 53 26.11 11.85 2.06
N LEU A 54 25.79 11.64 3.35
CA LEU A 54 26.77 11.78 4.44
C LEU A 54 27.91 10.77 4.34
N SER A 55 27.66 9.59 3.76
CA SER A 55 28.69 8.58 3.49
C SER A 55 29.63 8.95 2.34
N HIS A 56 29.29 9.98 1.55
CA HIS A 56 30.09 10.47 0.41
C HIS A 56 30.33 11.99 0.50
N PRO A 57 31.03 12.49 1.53
CA PRO A 57 31.10 13.93 1.84
C PRO A 57 31.83 14.77 0.79
N THR A 58 32.66 14.14 -0.06
CA THR A 58 33.45 14.82 -1.10
C THR A 58 32.87 14.63 -2.50
N ALA A 59 31.73 13.93 -2.64
CA ALA A 59 31.15 13.64 -3.93
C ALA A 59 30.54 14.91 -4.55
N THR A 60 30.75 15.09 -5.85
CA THR A 60 30.11 16.18 -6.59
C THR A 60 28.61 15.90 -6.77
N PRO A 61 27.77 16.91 -7.06
CA PRO A 61 26.34 16.67 -7.33
C PRO A 61 26.08 15.64 -8.43
N ALA A 62 26.93 15.60 -9.47
CA ALA A 62 26.84 14.61 -10.54
C ALA A 62 27.17 13.19 -10.04
N GLN A 63 28.15 13.05 -9.15
CA GLN A 63 28.50 11.77 -8.53
C GLN A 63 27.42 11.30 -7.55
N LEU A 64 26.87 12.20 -6.72
CA LEU A 64 25.75 11.87 -5.83
C LEU A 64 24.53 11.37 -6.61
N LYS A 65 24.25 11.98 -7.77
CA LYS A 65 23.17 11.49 -8.64
C LYS A 65 23.41 10.03 -9.05
N ALA A 66 24.60 9.72 -9.56
CA ALA A 66 24.93 8.37 -10.01
C ALA A 66 25.01 7.34 -8.87
N LEU A 67 25.45 7.76 -7.68
CA LEU A 67 25.66 6.89 -6.52
C LEU A 67 24.40 6.69 -5.66
N ILE A 68 23.46 7.63 -5.69
CA ILE A 68 22.31 7.66 -4.78
C ILE A 68 21.00 7.75 -5.56
N THR A 69 20.82 8.82 -6.33
CA THR A 69 19.54 9.09 -7.01
C THR A 69 19.20 8.04 -8.06
N ASP A 70 20.16 7.67 -8.92
CA ASP A 70 19.93 6.72 -10.00
C ASP A 70 19.63 5.30 -9.47
N PRO A 71 20.39 4.76 -8.48
CA PRO A 71 20.06 3.48 -7.84
C PRO A 71 18.69 3.48 -7.14
N ILE A 72 18.36 4.52 -6.37
CA ILE A 72 17.07 4.64 -5.69
C ILE A 72 15.93 4.70 -6.72
N SER A 73 16.08 5.50 -7.78
CA SER A 73 15.07 5.61 -8.84
C SER A 73 14.83 4.27 -9.55
N THR A 74 15.88 3.44 -9.68
CA THR A 74 15.79 2.11 -10.29
C THR A 74 14.93 1.17 -9.45
N VAL A 75 15.08 1.21 -8.12
CA VAL A 75 14.22 0.43 -7.21
C VAL A 75 12.78 0.94 -7.30
N LEU A 76 12.55 2.25 -7.19
CA LEU A 76 11.20 2.82 -7.25
C LEU A 76 10.49 2.49 -8.57
N ARG A 77 11.18 2.59 -9.71
CA ARG A 77 10.64 2.24 -11.03
C ARG A 77 10.26 0.76 -11.14
N ARG A 78 11.00 -0.13 -10.45
CA ARG A 78 10.68 -1.55 -10.41
C ARG A 78 9.36 -1.81 -9.66
N TYR A 79 9.09 -1.08 -8.58
CA TYR A 79 7.84 -1.18 -7.83
C TYR A 79 6.68 -0.56 -8.59
N ASP A 80 6.89 0.59 -9.25
CA ASP A 80 5.92 1.22 -10.14
C ASP A 80 5.51 0.27 -11.28
N ALA A 81 6.49 -0.36 -11.95
CA ALA A 81 6.22 -1.36 -13.00
C ALA A 81 5.46 -2.61 -12.51
N GLN A 82 5.52 -2.91 -11.22
CA GLN A 82 4.77 -4.00 -10.59
C GLN A 82 3.38 -3.55 -10.09
N GLY A 83 3.02 -2.29 -10.31
CA GLY A 83 1.74 -1.70 -9.91
C GLY A 83 1.67 -1.35 -8.41
N PHE A 84 2.80 -1.15 -7.75
CA PHE A 84 2.82 -0.67 -6.37
C PHE A 84 2.73 0.85 -6.31
N VAL A 85 1.95 1.34 -5.35
CA VAL A 85 2.03 2.73 -4.88
C VAL A 85 3.09 2.79 -3.79
N VAL A 86 4.18 3.51 -4.03
CA VAL A 86 5.24 3.72 -3.04
C VAL A 86 4.93 4.98 -2.24
N VAL A 87 4.76 4.84 -0.92
CA VAL A 87 4.55 5.94 0.02
C VAL A 87 5.86 6.24 0.73
N ASP A 88 6.33 7.47 0.57
CA ASP A 88 7.50 7.97 1.30
C ASP A 88 7.09 8.25 2.76
N THR A 89 7.67 7.49 3.68
CA THR A 89 7.42 7.61 5.13
C THR A 89 8.49 8.47 5.81
N SER A 90 9.25 9.25 5.04
CA SER A 90 10.17 10.22 5.60
C SER A 90 9.41 11.40 6.19
N ARG A 91 9.93 11.96 7.28
CA ARG A 91 9.44 13.23 7.83
C ARG A 91 9.63 14.34 6.81
N ASN A 92 8.66 15.25 6.73
CA ASN A 92 8.78 16.46 5.93
C ASN A 92 9.73 17.48 6.59
N ASP A 93 9.90 18.64 5.98
CA ASP A 93 10.78 19.72 6.47
C ASP A 93 10.38 20.26 7.85
N GLN A 94 9.12 20.03 8.26
CA GLN A 94 8.60 20.42 9.58
C GLN A 94 8.77 19.30 10.63
N GLY A 95 9.32 18.15 10.24
CA GLY A 95 9.49 16.99 11.11
C GLY A 95 8.24 16.11 11.23
N ASP A 96 7.18 16.43 10.48
CA ASP A 96 5.90 15.74 10.53
C ASP A 96 5.83 14.60 9.50
N MET A 97 5.17 13.52 9.89
CA MET A 97 4.77 12.42 9.01
C MET A 97 3.39 11.94 9.51
N THR A 98 2.39 11.92 8.63
CA THR A 98 1.05 11.42 8.99
C THR A 98 0.63 10.34 7.99
N VAL A 99 0.50 9.11 8.49
CA VAL A 99 -0.07 7.98 7.75
C VAL A 99 -1.14 7.35 8.63
N THR A 100 -2.40 7.50 8.23
CA THR A 100 -3.56 7.15 9.09
C THR A 100 -3.79 5.64 9.17
N ALA A 101 -3.59 4.92 8.07
CA ALA A 101 -3.69 3.47 8.01
C ALA A 101 -2.97 2.96 6.75
N LEU A 102 -2.34 1.81 6.85
CA LEU A 102 -1.76 1.07 5.74
C LEU A 102 -2.43 -0.30 5.66
N PRO A 103 -2.67 -0.86 4.46
CA PRO A 103 -3.10 -2.25 4.30
C PRO A 103 -2.12 -3.21 4.98
N ALA A 104 -2.61 -4.36 5.46
CA ALA A 104 -1.78 -5.35 6.14
C ALA A 104 -0.69 -5.93 5.21
N GLU A 105 -0.96 -6.00 3.91
CA GLU A 105 -0.04 -6.45 2.87
C GLU A 105 0.98 -5.39 2.41
N THR A 106 1.15 -4.30 3.16
CA THR A 106 2.13 -3.26 2.82
C THR A 106 3.55 -3.78 2.97
N LEU A 107 4.37 -3.60 1.92
CA LEU A 107 5.77 -3.98 1.94
C LEU A 107 6.66 -2.82 2.36
N ASP A 108 7.62 -3.06 3.26
CA ASP A 108 8.67 -2.08 3.55
C ASP A 108 9.88 -2.32 2.64
N ILE A 109 10.16 -1.35 1.78
CA ILE A 109 11.26 -1.40 0.80
C ILE A 109 12.46 -0.56 1.24
N THR A 110 12.47 -0.03 2.47
CA THR A 110 13.55 0.82 2.99
C THR A 110 14.89 0.11 2.94
N ASN A 111 14.93 -1.18 3.29
CA ASN A 111 16.15 -1.99 3.22
C ASN A 111 16.60 -2.27 1.78
N GLU A 112 15.68 -2.32 0.81
CA GLU A 112 16.04 -2.41 -0.60
C GLU A 112 16.65 -1.10 -1.11
N LEU A 113 16.10 0.05 -0.68
CA LEU A 113 16.71 1.34 -0.97
C LEU A 113 18.12 1.45 -0.36
N ARG A 114 18.30 1.04 0.90
CA ARG A 114 19.61 1.01 1.56
C ARG A 114 20.60 0.13 0.84
N ALA A 115 20.18 -1.07 0.43
CA ALA A 115 21.02 -1.98 -0.33
C ALA A 115 21.47 -1.37 -1.68
N ALA A 116 20.57 -0.66 -2.37
CA ALA A 116 20.88 -0.03 -3.64
C ALA A 116 21.98 1.05 -3.56
N VAL A 117 22.15 1.65 -2.38
CA VAL A 117 23.17 2.68 -2.11
C VAL A 117 24.30 2.18 -1.20
N HIS A 118 24.41 0.85 -1.02
CA HIS A 118 25.45 0.19 -0.22
C HIS A 118 25.49 0.62 1.26
N LEU A 119 24.34 0.96 1.84
CA LEU A 119 24.21 1.26 3.27
C LEU A 119 23.94 0.00 4.10
N PRO A 120 24.31 -0.01 5.40
CA PRO A 120 23.93 -1.07 6.32
C PRO A 120 22.40 -1.22 6.40
N GLN A 121 21.96 -2.48 6.43
CA GLN A 121 20.54 -2.84 6.59
C GLN A 121 20.04 -2.38 7.96
N GLN A 122 18.88 -1.75 8.00
CA GLN A 122 18.19 -1.47 9.25
C GLN A 122 17.38 -2.68 9.68
N LYS A 123 17.33 -2.94 10.99
CA LYS A 123 16.45 -3.98 11.54
C LYS A 123 15.00 -3.60 11.19
N PRO A 124 14.26 -4.44 10.44
CA PRO A 124 12.90 -4.11 10.05
C PRO A 124 12.05 -3.94 11.31
N ILE A 125 11.36 -2.81 11.39
CA ILE A 125 10.34 -2.59 12.42
C ILE A 125 9.10 -3.30 11.89
N SER A 126 8.81 -4.49 12.42
CA SER A 126 7.62 -5.25 12.05
C SER A 126 6.39 -4.34 12.15
N VAL A 127 5.62 -4.23 11.06
CA VAL A 127 4.37 -3.43 10.99
C VAL A 127 3.20 -4.16 11.69
N ASP A 128 3.50 -4.95 12.71
CA ASP A 128 2.52 -5.58 13.58
C ASP A 128 2.25 -4.64 14.76
N GLY A 129 1.15 -3.90 14.72
CA GLY A 129 0.69 -3.22 15.94
C GLY A 129 -0.05 -1.89 15.81
N ALA A 130 -0.93 -1.70 14.83
CA ALA A 130 -1.96 -0.67 14.93
C ALA A 130 -3.20 -1.18 15.71
N SER A 131 -2.97 -1.75 16.90
CA SER A 131 -4.02 -2.00 17.91
C SER A 131 -3.43 -1.79 19.31
N SER A 132 -2.91 -0.60 19.58
CA SER A 132 -2.74 -0.12 20.96
C SER A 132 -2.52 1.40 20.99
N ALA A 133 -3.50 2.16 20.52
CA ALA A 133 -3.61 3.57 20.84
C ALA A 133 -5.08 3.96 21.05
N ARG A 134 -5.81 3.16 21.83
CA ARG A 134 -7.13 3.52 22.34
C ARG A 134 -7.39 2.92 23.72
N ALA A 135 -6.76 3.49 24.75
CA ALA A 135 -7.22 3.53 26.15
C ALA A 135 -6.16 4.32 26.96
N GLY A 136 -6.44 5.40 27.67
CA GLY A 136 -7.72 6.04 27.96
C GLY A 136 -7.50 7.50 28.37
N SER A 137 -8.39 8.34 27.88
CA SER A 137 -8.76 9.59 28.51
C SER A 137 -9.41 9.30 29.87
N GLY A 138 -8.83 9.81 30.96
CA GLY A 138 -9.40 9.72 32.29
C GLY A 138 -8.78 10.74 33.26
N LYS A 139 -9.33 11.94 33.28
CA LYS A 139 -9.08 13.00 34.28
C LYS A 139 -9.59 12.56 35.67
N PRO A 140 -8.88 12.86 36.77
CA PRO A 140 -9.30 13.89 37.76
C PRO A 140 -8.10 14.77 38.21
N ALA A 141 -8.20 16.10 38.32
CA ALA A 141 -8.75 16.87 39.45
C ALA A 141 -8.00 16.72 40.80
N GLY A 142 -7.27 17.77 41.20
CA GLY A 142 -7.20 18.24 42.59
C GLY A 142 -5.96 17.91 43.43
N GLY A 143 -5.45 18.93 44.15
CA GLY A 143 -5.05 18.78 45.55
C GLY A 143 -3.58 19.00 45.89
N GLN A 144 -3.34 20.04 46.68
CA GLN A 144 -2.12 20.36 47.43
C GLN A 144 -1.62 19.19 48.30
N GLN A 145 -0.31 19.08 48.48
CA GLN A 145 0.37 19.21 49.78
C GLN A 145 1.88 19.34 49.60
#